data_AF-A0A3N5WL24-F1
#
_entry.id   AF-A0A3N5WL24-F1
#
_cell.length_a   1.000
_cell.length_b   1.000
_cell.length_c   1.000
_cell.angle_alpha   90.00
_cell.angle_beta   90.00
_cell.angle_gamma   90.00
#
_symmetry.space_group_name_H-M   'P 1'
#
loop_
_entity.id
_entity.type
_entity.pdbx_description
1 polymer ?
#
loop_
_entity_poly.entity_id
_entity_poly.type
_entity_poly.pdbx_seq_one_letter_code
_entity_poly.pdbx_strand_id
1 'polypeptide(L)' 'MNILGVSAFYHDSAACLVRDGRILAAAQEERFTRKKH' A
#
# COMPACT_ATOMS: atom_id res chain seq x y z
N MET A 1 9.88 -8.83 -12.98
CA MET A 1 10.31 -7.59 -12.29
C MET A 1 9.44 -7.38 -11.06
N ASN A 2 10.02 -7.14 -9.88
CA ASN A 2 9.26 -6.85 -8.65
C ASN A 2 9.37 -5.36 -8.31
N ILE A 3 8.25 -4.71 -8.03
CA ILE A 3 8.17 -3.29 -7.69
C ILE A 3 7.42 -3.15 -6.37
N LEU A 4 8.01 -2.42 -5.42
CA LEU A 4 7.36 -2.02 -4.18
C LEU A 4 6.96 -0.55 -4.29
N GLY A 5 5.65 -0.27 -4.34
CA GLY A 5 5.11 1.07 -4.26
C GLY A 5 4.84 1.44 -2.81
N VAL A 6 5.24 2.65 -2.40
CA VAL A 6 4.99 3.19 -1.06
C VAL A 6 4.39 4.58 -1.19
N SER A 7 3.33 4.84 -0.43
CA SER A 7 2.73 6.15 -0.25
C SER A 7 2.75 6.49 1.24
N ALA A 8 3.44 7.56 1.58
CA ALA A 8 3.49 8.18 2.90
C ALA A 8 3.59 9.69 2.65
N PHE A 9 3.13 10.54 3.58
CA PHE A 9 3.20 12.02 3.58
C PHE A 9 1.96 12.85 3.18
N TYR A 10 0.83 12.28 2.75
CA TYR A 10 -0.38 13.09 2.45
C TYR A 10 -1.72 12.46 2.89
N HIS A 11 -1.80 11.14 2.97
CA HIS A 11 -2.97 10.37 3.40
C HIS A 11 -2.51 9.22 4.31
N ASP A 12 -3.46 8.38 4.76
CA ASP A 12 -3.16 7.08 5.38
C ASP A 12 -2.06 6.35 4.59
N SER A 13 -1.02 5.91 5.29
CA SER A 13 0.12 5.29 4.64
C SER A 13 -0.32 4.02 3.90
N ALA A 14 0.24 3.77 2.73
CA ALA A 14 -0.09 2.61 1.92
C ALA A 14 1.12 2.01 1.22
N ALA A 15 1.05 0.72 0.92
CA ALA A 15 2.06 0.00 0.16
C ALA A 15 1.44 -1.00 -0.81
N CYS A 16 2.07 -1.22 -1.96
CA CYS A 16 1.66 -2.24 -2.93
C CYS A 16 2.86 -3.02 -3.48
N LEU A 17 2.66 -4.31 -3.72
CA LEU A 17 3.61 -5.17 -4.39
C LEU A 17 3.10 -5.51 -5.79
N VAL A 18 3.88 -5.14 -6.80
CA VAL A 18 3.59 -5.42 -8.21
C VAL A 18 4.65 -6.38 -8.75
N ARG A 19 4.21 -7.41 -9.48
CA ARG A 19 5.08 -8.33 -10.23
C ARG A 19 4.55 -8.44 -11.64
N ASP A 20 5.44 -8.22 -12.61
CA ASP A 20 5.14 -8.39 -14.04
C ASP A 20 3.88 -7.63 -14.49
N GLY A 21 3.75 -6.39 -14.01
CA GLY A 21 2.62 -5.50 -14.32
C GLY A 21 1.33 -5.82 -13.56
N ARG A 22 1.31 -6.81 -12.67
CA ARG A 22 0.13 -7.22 -11.88
C ARG A 22 0.31 -6.94 -10.40
N ILE A 23 -0.76 -6.47 -9.76
CA ILE A 23 -0.79 -6.26 -8.31
C ILE A 23 -0.92 -7.62 -7.62
N LEU A 24 0.05 -7.96 -6.76
CA LEU A 24 0.00 -9.15 -5.91
C LEU A 24 -0.60 -8.86 -4.54
N ALA A 25 -0.24 -7.72 -3.96
CA ALA A 25 -0.68 -7.35 -2.63
C ALA A 25 -0.79 -5.83 -2.50
N ALA A 26 -1.71 -5.39 -1.66
CA ALA A 26 -1.88 -3.99 -1.27
C ALA A 26 -2.23 -3.91 0.22
N ALA A 27 -1.69 -2.90 0.89
CA ALA A 27 -1.78 -2.68 2.32
C ALA A 27 -2.04 -1.19 2.58
N GLN A 28 -2.92 -0.88 3.54
CA GLN A 28 -3.28 0.50 3.89
C GLN A 28 -3.37 0.62 5.42
N GLU A 29 -2.79 1.68 5.97
CA GLU A 29 -2.66 1.95 7.41
C GLU A 29 -3.99 1.84 8.16
N GLU A 30 -5.04 2.49 7.67
CA GLU A 30 -6.40 2.40 8.23
C GLU A 30 -6.91 0.96 8.40
N ARG A 31 -6.56 0.02 7.50
CA ARG A 31 -6.97 -1.39 7.63
C ARG A 31 -6.26 -2.10 8.78
N PHE A 32 -5.06 -1.66 9.16
CA PHE A 32 -4.31 -2.21 10.30
C PHE A 32 -4.72 -1.54 11.61
N THR A 33 -4.85 -0.21 11.62
CA THR A 33 -5.14 0.54 12.85
C THR A 33 -6.62 0.54 13.19
N ARG A 34 -7.51 0.34 12.20
CA ARG A 34 -8.96 0.52 12.28
C ARG A 34 -9.37 1.91 12.82
N LYS A 35 -8.46 2.87 12.75
CA LYS A 35 -8.74 4.27 13.06
C LYS A 35 -9.16 4.94 11.76
N LYS A 36 -10.42 5.37 11.71
CA LYS A 36 -10.91 6.19 10.59
C LYS A 36 -10.39 7.61 10.74
N HIS A 37 -9.84 8.18 9.67
CA HIS A 37 -9.55 9.61 9.54
C HIS A 37 -10.75 10.35 8.97
#